data_AF-A0AAW2JUX2-F1
#
_entry.id   AF-A0AAW2JUX2-F1
#
_cell.length_a   1.000
_cell.length_b   1.000
_cell.length_c   1.000
_cell.angle_alpha   90.00
_cell.angle_beta   90.00
_cell.angle_gamma   90.00
#
_symmetry.space_group_name_H-M   'P 1'
#
loop_
_entity.id
_entity.type
_entity.pdbx_description
1 polymer ?
#
loop_
_entity_poly.entity_id
_entity_poly.type
_entity_poly.pdbx_seq_one_letter_code
_entity_poly.pdbx_strand_id
1 'polypeptide(L)'
;MCASVDIDEPATYEEAVTSPNANKWITAMKEEMSSMAKNNVWELVDLPTGRKTIGNKWVLKVKRKVNGSIDKFKARLVAKGYIQKEGIDYEETFSPVVRFASVRLILAIVAHLDLELFQMDVKTTFLNGELDEEIYMDQPEGFQEMGLKRKVCRLKRSIYGLKIKQWYYRFHRAITSIGFTMIEEDHCVYVKRSVKNFLILSLYVDDILLAGNNMEMIVVTQKWLSSTFEIKDMGEAEYILGVKIHQDRSKKLLSLSQETYIKRIIERFRMHNANPVDTHGQKLCS
;
A
#
# COMPACT_ATOMS: atom_id res chain seq x y z
N MET A 1 -1.91 -29.43 -18.96
CA MET A 1 -0.93 -28.34 -18.92
C MET A 1 -1.57 -27.11 -19.56
N CYS A 2 -2.21 -26.25 -18.78
CA CYS A 2 -2.68 -24.96 -19.30
C CYS A 2 -1.54 -23.97 -19.10
N ALA A 3 -0.82 -23.64 -20.17
CA ALA A 3 0.14 -22.55 -20.14
C ALA A 3 -0.58 -21.29 -19.63
N SER A 4 -0.12 -20.73 -18.52
CA SER A 4 -0.54 -19.41 -18.10
C SER A 4 -0.19 -18.46 -19.24
N VAL A 5 -1.20 -17.91 -19.92
CA VAL A 5 -0.97 -16.83 -20.89
C VAL A 5 -0.31 -15.70 -20.10
N ASP A 6 0.97 -15.49 -20.37
CA ASP A 6 1.71 -14.39 -19.76
C ASP A 6 1.22 -13.13 -20.47
N ILE A 7 0.40 -12.35 -19.77
CA ILE A 7 -0.13 -11.10 -20.31
C ILE A 7 0.95 -10.08 -20.08
N ASP A 8 1.49 -9.54 -21.17
CA ASP A 8 2.45 -8.46 -21.09
C ASP A 8 1.80 -7.24 -20.41
N GLU A 9 2.49 -6.73 -19.38
CA GLU A 9 2.02 -5.59 -18.60
C GLU A 9 2.55 -4.32 -19.27
N PRO A 10 1.70 -3.54 -19.96
CA PRO A 10 2.14 -2.39 -20.73
C PRO A 10 2.79 -1.33 -19.84
N ALA A 11 3.87 -0.73 -20.32
CA ALA A 11 4.60 0.33 -19.64
C ALA A 11 4.00 1.72 -19.90
N THR A 12 3.26 1.86 -21.01
CA THR A 12 2.68 3.14 -21.46
C THR A 12 1.18 3.03 -21.73
N TYR A 13 0.50 4.17 -21.80
CA TYR A 13 -0.91 4.23 -22.21
C TYR A 13 -1.07 3.69 -23.64
N GLU A 14 -0.19 4.10 -24.55
CA GLU A 14 -0.22 3.71 -25.96
C GLU A 14 -0.09 2.19 -26.14
N GLU A 15 0.86 1.56 -25.45
CA GLU A 15 0.99 0.09 -25.42
C GLU A 15 -0.28 -0.57 -24.88
N ALA A 16 -0.89 0.01 -23.84
CA ALA A 16 -2.08 -0.56 -23.23
C ALA A 16 -3.28 -0.56 -24.18
N VAL A 17 -3.52 0.55 -24.87
CA VAL A 17 -4.68 0.71 -25.77
C VAL A 17 -4.48 0.06 -27.14
N THR A 18 -3.24 -0.26 -27.52
CA THR A 18 -2.94 -1.05 -28.72
C THR A 18 -2.83 -2.55 -28.44
N SER A 19 -2.78 -2.96 -27.17
CA SER A 19 -2.68 -4.37 -26.78
C SER A 19 -3.96 -5.18 -27.08
N PRO A 20 -3.86 -6.52 -27.19
CA PRO A 20 -5.04 -7.39 -27.29
C PRO A 20 -6.02 -7.28 -26.12
N ASN A 21 -5.56 -6.76 -24.97
CA ASN A 21 -6.38 -6.56 -23.77
C ASN A 21 -6.81 -5.09 -23.58
N ALA A 22 -6.73 -4.25 -24.61
CA ALA A 22 -7.01 -2.81 -24.55
C ALA A 22 -8.32 -2.46 -23.83
N ASN A 23 -9.42 -3.13 -24.16
CA ASN A 23 -10.71 -2.89 -23.52
C ASN A 23 -10.66 -3.09 -22.00
N LYS A 24 -9.90 -4.07 -21.51
CA LYS A 24 -9.75 -4.33 -20.07
C LYS A 24 -8.90 -3.27 -19.38
N TRP A 25 -7.83 -2.82 -20.03
CA TRP A 25 -7.00 -1.72 -19.52
C TRP A 25 -7.76 -0.40 -19.48
N ILE A 26 -8.51 -0.07 -20.53
CA ILE A 26 -9.35 1.14 -20.59
C ILE A 26 -10.41 1.11 -19.48
N THR A 27 -11.06 -0.03 -19.25
CA THR A 27 -12.01 -0.19 -18.13
C THR A 27 -11.32 0.05 -16.79
N ALA A 28 -10.16 -0.56 -16.54
CA ALA A 28 -9.41 -0.34 -15.30
C ALA A 28 -8.99 1.13 -15.11
N MET A 29 -8.62 1.84 -16.18
CA MET A 29 -8.30 3.27 -16.13
C MET A 29 -9.55 4.12 -15.86
N LYS A 30 -10.70 3.79 -16.46
CA LYS A 30 -11.99 4.45 -16.18
C LYS A 30 -12.42 4.28 -14.72
N GLU A 31 -12.23 3.09 -14.14
CA GLU A 31 -12.49 2.84 -12.72
C GLU A 31 -11.62 3.74 -11.83
N GLU A 32 -10.31 3.85 -12.12
CA GLU A 32 -9.41 4.75 -11.37
C GLU A 32 -9.85 6.22 -11.50
N MET A 33 -10.15 6.69 -12.71
CA MET A 33 -10.64 8.06 -12.94
C MET A 33 -11.95 8.34 -12.19
N SER A 34 -12.85 7.35 -12.14
CA SER A 34 -14.12 7.47 -11.40
C SER A 34 -13.89 7.55 -9.90
N SER A 35 -12.94 6.77 -9.37
CA SER A 35 -12.49 6.86 -7.97
C SER A 35 -11.90 8.25 -7.65
N MET A 36 -11.09 8.80 -8.55
CA MET A 36 -10.49 10.13 -8.40
C MET A 36 -11.54 11.24 -8.46
N ALA A 37 -12.53 11.14 -9.36
CA ALA A 37 -13.65 12.07 -9.40
C ALA A 37 -14.48 12.02 -8.12
N LYS A 38 -14.86 10.82 -7.65
CA LYS A 38 -15.62 10.62 -6.40
C LYS A 38 -14.92 11.25 -5.19
N ASN A 39 -13.59 11.21 -5.18
CA ASN A 39 -12.78 11.75 -4.09
C ASN A 39 -12.41 13.23 -4.29
N ASN A 40 -12.92 13.93 -5.31
CA ASN A 40 -12.57 15.32 -5.61
C ASN A 40 -11.05 15.57 -5.62
N VAL A 41 -10.30 14.67 -6.25
CA VAL A 41 -8.82 14.67 -6.19
C VAL A 41 -8.21 15.92 -6.80
N TRP A 42 -8.82 16.46 -7.86
CA TRP A 42 -8.41 17.70 -8.49
C TRP A 42 -9.59 18.45 -9.06
N GLU A 43 -9.32 19.67 -9.51
CA GLU A 43 -10.20 20.42 -10.40
C GLU A 43 -9.42 20.94 -11.61
N LEU A 44 -10.11 21.18 -12.72
CA LEU A 44 -9.49 21.75 -13.91
C LEU A 44 -9.45 23.27 -13.83
N VAL A 45 -8.25 23.83 -13.95
CA VAL A 45 -8.02 25.29 -13.92
C VAL A 45 -7.07 25.71 -15.04
N ASP A 46 -7.03 27.00 -15.33
CA ASP A 46 -5.95 27.55 -16.15
C ASP A 46 -4.67 27.59 -15.32
N LEU A 47 -3.53 27.21 -15.93
CA LEU A 47 -2.25 27.24 -15.24
C LEU A 47 -1.90 28.69 -14.89
N PRO A 48 -1.72 29.04 -13.60
CA PRO A 48 -1.39 30.42 -13.24
C PRO A 48 -0.03 30.82 -13.78
N THR A 49 0.12 32.10 -14.10
CA THR A 49 1.36 32.67 -14.63
C THR A 49 2.54 32.38 -13.69
N GLY A 50 3.63 31.83 -14.23
CA GLY A 50 4.84 31.51 -13.47
C GLY A 50 4.82 30.16 -12.74
N ARG A 51 3.70 29.41 -12.77
CA ARG A 51 3.64 28.04 -12.25
C ARG A 51 4.07 27.01 -13.30
N LYS A 52 4.48 25.84 -12.84
CA LYS A 52 4.83 24.68 -13.68
C LYS A 52 3.92 23.51 -13.35
N THR A 53 3.64 22.69 -14.35
CA THR A 53 2.96 21.41 -14.16
C THR A 53 3.97 20.29 -13.91
N ILE A 54 3.49 19.24 -13.24
CA ILE A 54 4.16 17.94 -13.21
C ILE A 54 3.46 16.98 -14.16
N GLY A 55 4.22 16.06 -14.74
CA GLY A 55 3.66 15.02 -15.59
C GLY A 55 2.97 13.93 -14.77
N ASN A 56 2.38 12.95 -15.45
CA ASN A 56 1.85 11.73 -14.85
C ASN A 56 2.08 10.51 -15.76
N LYS A 57 1.92 9.30 -15.21
CA LYS A 57 1.87 8.02 -15.95
C LYS A 57 0.84 7.08 -15.36
N TRP A 58 0.39 6.16 -16.20
CA TRP A 58 -0.31 4.96 -15.80
C TRP A 58 0.67 3.88 -15.33
N VAL A 59 0.38 3.26 -14.18
CA VAL A 59 0.99 2.00 -13.75
C VAL A 59 -0.06 0.90 -13.90
N LEU A 60 0.21 -0.02 -14.81
CA LEU A 60 -0.72 -1.05 -15.25
C LEU A 60 -0.23 -2.42 -14.79
N LYS A 61 -1.08 -3.15 -14.08
CA LYS A 61 -0.75 -4.46 -13.47
C LYS A 61 -1.88 -5.46 -13.60
N VAL A 62 -1.54 -6.71 -13.88
CA VAL A 62 -2.47 -7.84 -13.82
C VAL A 62 -2.39 -8.44 -12.42
N LYS A 63 -3.51 -8.42 -11.69
CA LYS A 63 -3.66 -9.17 -10.44
C LYS A 63 -4.08 -10.59 -10.79
N ARG A 64 -3.39 -11.57 -10.20
CA ARG A 64 -3.66 -13.00 -10.38
C ARG A 64 -4.14 -13.60 -9.06
N LYS A 65 -5.03 -14.58 -9.14
CA LYS A 65 -5.46 -15.42 -8.02
C LYS A 65 -4.37 -16.42 -7.65
N VAL A 66 -4.52 -17.07 -6.50
CA VAL A 66 -3.57 -18.09 -6.00
C VAL A 66 -3.37 -19.23 -7.01
N ASN A 67 -4.41 -19.58 -7.77
CA ASN A 67 -4.36 -20.60 -8.81
C ASN A 67 -3.76 -20.13 -10.15
N GLY A 68 -3.17 -18.92 -10.20
CA GLY A 68 -2.54 -18.34 -11.41
C GLY A 68 -3.51 -17.71 -12.41
N SER A 69 -4.83 -17.92 -12.26
CA SER A 69 -5.84 -17.27 -13.10
C SER A 69 -5.89 -15.77 -12.85
N ILE A 70 -6.35 -15.00 -13.86
CA ILE A 70 -6.46 -13.55 -13.75
C ILE A 70 -7.57 -13.22 -12.76
N ASP A 71 -7.24 -12.42 -11.75
CA ASP A 71 -8.19 -11.82 -10.83
C ASP A 71 -8.79 -10.56 -11.46
N LYS A 72 -7.93 -9.59 -11.78
CA LYS A 72 -8.34 -8.32 -12.39
C LYS A 72 -7.19 -7.57 -13.06
N PHE A 73 -7.54 -6.67 -13.96
CA PHE A 73 -6.65 -5.63 -14.48
C PHE A 73 -6.71 -4.44 -13.52
N LYS A 74 -5.56 -3.88 -13.17
CA LYS A 74 -5.46 -2.74 -12.25
C LYS A 74 -4.67 -1.63 -12.91
N ALA A 75 -5.27 -0.46 -13.01
CA ALA A 75 -4.62 0.78 -13.41
C ALA A 75 -4.48 1.71 -12.21
N ARG A 76 -3.39 2.48 -12.17
CA ARG A 76 -3.16 3.54 -11.20
C ARG A 76 -2.53 4.73 -11.89
N LEU A 77 -3.03 5.93 -11.61
CA LEU A 77 -2.42 7.16 -12.09
C LEU A 77 -1.37 7.65 -11.08
N VAL A 78 -0.15 7.91 -11.56
CA VAL A 78 1.01 8.24 -10.75
C VAL A 78 1.66 9.52 -11.26
N ALA A 79 1.91 10.48 -10.39
CA ALA A 79 2.65 11.70 -10.72
C ALA A 79 4.10 11.40 -11.14
N LYS A 80 4.57 12.06 -12.20
CA LYS A 80 5.97 12.14 -12.63
C LYS A 80 6.50 13.49 -12.17
N GLY A 81 7.28 13.55 -11.10
CA GLY A 81 7.78 14.87 -10.68
C GLY A 81 8.63 14.91 -9.43
N TYR A 82 8.48 13.96 -8.51
CA TYR A 82 9.43 13.85 -7.40
C TYR A 82 10.59 12.94 -7.80
N ILE A 83 11.41 13.45 -8.74
CA ILE A 83 12.73 12.89 -9.02
C ILE A 83 13.56 13.13 -7.75
N GLN A 84 13.78 12.06 -7.00
CA GLN A 84 14.68 12.06 -5.86
C GLN A 84 16.09 12.38 -6.36
N LYS A 85 16.60 13.57 -6.01
CA LYS A 85 18.05 13.76 -5.98
C LYS A 85 18.55 13.08 -4.71
N GLU A 86 19.18 11.92 -4.89
CA GLU A 86 19.94 11.24 -3.85
C GLU A 86 20.94 12.23 -3.22
N GLY A 87 20.82 12.45 -1.91
CA GLY A 87 21.73 13.33 -1.14
C GLY A 87 21.31 14.80 -0.94
N ILE A 88 20.17 15.28 -1.45
CA ILE A 88 19.70 16.66 -1.18
C ILE A 88 18.31 16.68 -0.50
N ASP A 89 17.32 16.00 -1.09
CA ASP A 89 15.93 15.99 -0.59
C ASP A 89 15.55 14.66 0.10
N TYR A 90 16.52 13.75 0.28
CA TYR A 90 16.25 12.36 0.65
C TYR A 90 15.75 12.20 2.10
N GLU A 91 16.07 13.12 3.00
CA GLU A 91 15.62 13.02 4.41
C GLU A 91 14.26 13.69 4.67
N GLU A 92 13.85 14.67 3.86
CA GLU A 92 12.61 15.42 4.13
C GLU A 92 11.35 14.78 3.54
N THR A 93 11.50 13.89 2.56
CA THR A 93 10.44 13.55 1.59
C THR A 93 9.72 12.22 1.86
N PHE A 94 10.31 11.32 2.65
CA PHE A 94 9.69 10.02 2.91
C PHE A 94 8.72 10.08 4.09
N SER A 95 7.52 9.52 3.88
CA SER A 95 6.72 9.07 5.00
C SER A 95 7.52 8.03 5.75
N PRO A 96 7.61 8.07 7.09
CA PRO A 96 8.17 6.97 7.83
C PRO A 96 7.37 5.69 7.48
N VAL A 97 8.10 4.59 7.41
CA VAL A 97 7.56 3.26 7.11
C VAL A 97 8.06 2.36 8.22
N VAL A 98 7.18 1.52 8.76
CA VAL A 98 7.59 0.56 9.80
C VAL A 98 8.75 -0.31 9.29
N ARG A 99 9.76 -0.46 10.15
CA ARG A 99 10.94 -1.27 9.84
C ARG A 99 10.57 -2.74 9.86
N PHE A 100 11.17 -3.53 8.97
CA PHE A 100 11.00 -4.99 8.98
C PHE A 100 11.45 -5.62 10.30
N ALA A 101 12.44 -5.04 11.00
CA ALA A 101 12.86 -5.49 12.32
C ALA A 101 11.72 -5.35 13.34
N SER A 102 11.03 -4.20 13.37
CA SER A 102 9.88 -3.93 14.23
C SER A 102 8.72 -4.88 13.92
N VAL A 103 8.43 -5.09 12.64
CA VAL A 103 7.43 -6.08 12.19
C VAL A 103 7.76 -7.48 12.73
N ARG A 104 9.00 -7.95 12.55
CA ARG A 104 9.42 -9.27 13.05
C ARG A 104 9.34 -9.36 14.57
N LEU A 105 9.70 -8.29 15.29
CA LEU A 105 9.59 -8.21 16.73
C LEU A 105 8.12 -8.30 17.19
N ILE A 106 7.21 -7.58 16.54
CA ILE A 106 5.76 -7.66 16.81
C ILE A 106 5.27 -9.10 16.63
N LEU A 107 5.63 -9.76 15.52
CA LEU A 107 5.25 -11.14 15.27
C LEU A 107 5.83 -12.12 16.30
N ALA A 108 7.07 -11.90 16.75
CA ALA A 108 7.68 -12.69 17.81
C ALA A 108 6.93 -12.51 19.16
N ILE A 109 6.54 -11.28 19.49
CA ILE A 109 5.73 -10.98 20.68
C ILE A 109 4.36 -11.65 20.57
N VAL A 110 3.71 -11.59 19.40
CA VAL A 110 2.43 -12.25 19.13
C VAL A 110 2.52 -13.75 19.38
N ALA A 111 3.56 -14.41 18.85
CA ALA A 111 3.78 -15.84 19.05
C ALA A 111 4.04 -16.19 20.52
N HIS A 112 4.89 -15.40 21.19
CA HIS A 112 5.32 -15.65 22.56
C HIS A 112 4.17 -15.49 23.58
N LEU A 113 3.38 -14.42 23.42
CA LEU A 113 2.30 -14.05 24.33
C LEU A 113 0.91 -14.56 23.89
N ASP A 114 0.84 -15.32 22.79
CA ASP A 114 -0.41 -15.81 22.19
C ASP A 114 -1.44 -14.68 21.96
N LEU A 115 -0.98 -13.61 21.29
CA LEU A 115 -1.82 -12.45 21.02
C LEU A 115 -2.73 -12.68 19.80
N GLU A 116 -3.84 -11.95 19.80
CA GLU A 116 -4.64 -11.73 18.62
C GLU A 116 -3.87 -10.84 17.63
N LEU A 117 -3.98 -11.13 16.33
CA LEU A 117 -3.32 -10.38 15.26
C LEU A 117 -4.26 -10.14 14.09
N PHE A 118 -4.61 -8.89 13.87
CA PHE A 118 -5.54 -8.45 12.83
C PHE A 118 -4.86 -7.52 11.84
N GLN A 119 -5.34 -7.54 10.60
CA GLN A 119 -4.89 -6.66 9.53
C GLN A 119 -6.02 -5.76 9.04
N MET A 120 -5.69 -4.51 8.72
CA MET A 120 -6.58 -3.61 8.01
C MET A 120 -5.83 -2.96 6.83
N ASP A 121 -6.53 -2.70 5.73
CA ASP A 121 -5.99 -2.06 4.53
C ASP A 121 -6.65 -0.69 4.34
N VAL A 122 -5.87 0.38 4.42
CA VAL A 122 -6.37 1.73 4.16
C VAL A 122 -6.52 1.91 2.66
N LYS A 123 -7.75 2.13 2.21
CA LYS A 123 -7.98 2.45 0.82
C LYS A 123 -7.44 3.83 0.53
N THR A 124 -6.68 3.93 -0.56
CA THR A 124 -6.29 5.20 -1.16
C THR A 124 -5.63 6.18 -0.17
N THR A 125 -4.62 5.73 0.58
CA THR A 125 -3.91 6.55 1.60
C THR A 125 -3.41 7.90 1.10
N PHE A 126 -2.95 7.98 -0.14
CA PHE A 126 -2.53 9.22 -0.79
C PHE A 126 -3.69 10.22 -0.90
N LEU A 127 -4.93 9.75 -1.12
CA LEU A 127 -6.11 10.62 -1.14
C LEU A 127 -6.52 11.13 0.25
N ASN A 128 -5.97 10.54 1.31
CA ASN A 128 -6.26 10.93 2.68
C ASN A 128 -5.31 12.01 3.20
N GLY A 129 -4.24 12.35 2.49
CA GLY A 129 -3.35 13.47 2.83
C GLY A 129 -3.81 14.78 2.18
N GLU A 130 -3.91 15.84 2.99
CA GLU A 130 -4.00 17.21 2.48
C GLU A 130 -2.67 17.61 1.83
N LEU A 131 -2.73 18.45 0.80
CA LEU A 131 -1.54 18.96 0.13
C LEU A 131 -1.07 20.25 0.82
N ASP A 132 0.19 20.28 1.28
CA ASP A 132 0.81 21.49 1.83
C ASP A 132 1.10 22.54 0.75
N GLU A 133 1.29 22.07 -0.48
CA GLU A 133 1.68 22.86 -1.62
C GLU A 133 0.63 22.71 -2.71
N GLU A 134 0.33 23.82 -3.37
CA GLU A 134 -0.55 23.79 -4.53
C GLU A 134 0.21 23.24 -5.74
N ILE A 135 -0.16 22.02 -6.12
CA ILE A 135 0.46 21.24 -7.20
C ILE A 135 -0.47 21.26 -8.42
N TYR A 136 0.12 21.59 -9.57
CA TYR A 136 -0.54 21.46 -10.88
C TYR A 136 0.02 20.27 -11.61
N MET A 137 -0.85 19.43 -12.15
CA MET A 137 -0.50 18.25 -12.91
C MET A 137 -1.10 18.35 -14.32
N ASP A 138 -0.39 17.85 -15.32
CA ASP A 138 -0.96 17.69 -16.65
C ASP A 138 -2.19 16.76 -16.60
N GLN A 139 -3.13 16.92 -17.52
CA GLN A 139 -4.27 16.00 -17.60
C GLN A 139 -3.79 14.57 -17.91
N PRO A 140 -4.44 13.53 -17.39
CA PRO A 140 -4.03 12.15 -17.63
C PRO A 140 -4.13 11.80 -19.12
N GLU A 141 -3.09 11.12 -19.62
CA GLU A 141 -3.06 10.66 -21.00
C GLU A 141 -4.27 9.74 -21.29
N GLY A 142 -4.97 10.01 -22.39
CA GLY A 142 -6.19 9.29 -22.78
C GLY A 142 -7.49 9.74 -22.10
N PHE A 143 -7.42 10.68 -21.14
CA PHE A 143 -8.58 11.15 -20.36
C PHE A 143 -8.64 12.69 -20.28
N GLN A 144 -8.14 13.37 -21.32
CA GLN A 144 -8.21 14.82 -21.42
C GLN A 144 -9.63 15.29 -21.76
N GLU A 145 -10.12 16.33 -21.09
CA GLU A 145 -11.45 16.87 -21.39
C GLU A 145 -11.46 17.61 -22.75
N MET A 146 -12.40 17.21 -23.62
CA MET A 146 -12.58 17.82 -24.93
C MET A 146 -12.92 19.31 -24.78
N GLY A 147 -12.20 20.17 -25.52
CA GLY A 147 -12.35 21.63 -25.42
C GLY A 147 -11.55 22.28 -24.29
N LEU A 148 -11.01 21.50 -23.33
CA LEU A 148 -10.26 22.00 -22.18
C LEU A 148 -8.80 21.51 -22.14
N LYS A 149 -8.23 21.14 -23.29
CA LYS A 149 -6.87 20.58 -23.38
C LYS A 149 -5.76 21.47 -22.80
N ARG A 150 -5.98 22.79 -22.71
CA ARG A 150 -5.03 23.75 -22.12
C ARG A 150 -5.16 23.89 -20.60
N LYS A 151 -6.23 23.37 -20.00
CA LYS A 151 -6.40 23.34 -18.54
C LYS A 151 -5.52 22.26 -17.93
N VAL A 152 -5.20 22.47 -16.67
CA VAL A 152 -4.36 21.59 -15.86
C VAL A 152 -5.14 21.12 -14.63
N CYS A 153 -4.78 19.96 -14.11
CA CYS A 153 -5.35 19.44 -12.87
C CYS A 153 -4.69 20.15 -11.68
N ARG A 154 -5.42 21.02 -10.99
CA ARG A 154 -5.01 21.54 -9.68
C ARG A 154 -5.36 20.50 -8.63
N LEU A 155 -4.36 19.84 -8.08
CA LEU A 155 -4.57 18.78 -7.10
C LEU A 155 -5.09 19.36 -5.79
N LYS A 156 -6.18 18.78 -5.29
CA LYS A 156 -6.75 19.04 -3.95
C LYS A 156 -6.33 17.97 -2.95
N ARG A 157 -5.91 16.80 -3.44
CA ARG A 157 -5.46 15.65 -2.66
C ARG A 157 -4.20 15.06 -3.28
N SER A 158 -3.36 14.44 -2.45
CA SER A 158 -2.15 13.77 -2.93
C SER A 158 -2.50 12.56 -3.81
N ILE A 159 -1.68 12.25 -4.80
CA ILE A 159 -1.80 11.07 -5.66
C ILE A 159 -0.54 10.19 -5.56
N TYR A 160 -0.60 8.97 -6.10
CA TYR A 160 0.60 8.11 -6.14
C TYR A 160 1.80 8.86 -6.76
N GLY A 161 2.99 8.69 -6.18
CA GLY A 161 4.20 9.36 -6.64
C GLY A 161 4.40 10.79 -6.10
N LEU A 162 3.46 11.30 -5.30
CA LEU A 162 3.61 12.52 -4.51
C LEU A 162 3.92 12.20 -3.05
N LYS A 163 4.36 13.21 -2.28
CA LYS A 163 4.71 13.09 -0.85
C LYS A 163 3.56 12.41 -0.07
N ILE A 164 3.87 11.30 0.62
CA ILE A 164 2.94 10.50 1.45
C ILE A 164 3.00 10.94 2.93
N LYS A 165 3.94 11.82 3.28
CA LYS A 165 4.21 12.27 4.66
C LYS A 165 2.97 12.81 5.38
N GLN A 166 2.05 13.45 4.65
CA GLN A 166 0.81 13.98 5.21
C GLN A 166 -0.20 12.91 5.62
N TRP A 167 -0.25 11.79 4.90
CA TRP A 167 -1.02 10.64 5.34
C TRP A 167 -0.53 10.17 6.72
N TYR A 168 0.79 10.02 6.87
CA TYR A 168 1.38 9.63 8.15
C TYR A 168 1.04 10.64 9.26
N TYR A 169 1.20 11.95 9.05
CA TYR A 169 0.87 12.93 10.10
C TYR A 169 -0.61 12.98 10.44
N ARG A 170 -1.51 12.83 9.46
CA ARG A 170 -2.94 12.70 9.72
C ARG A 170 -3.23 11.45 10.55
N PHE A 171 -2.67 10.31 10.17
CA PHE A 171 -2.84 9.06 10.90
C PHE A 171 -2.28 9.18 12.32
N HIS A 172 -1.07 9.71 12.48
CA HIS A 172 -0.39 9.93 13.75
C HIS A 172 -1.25 10.78 14.71
N ARG A 173 -1.73 11.94 14.24
CA ARG A 173 -2.61 12.82 15.05
C ARG A 173 -3.90 12.10 15.44
N ALA A 174 -4.50 11.37 14.52
CA ALA A 174 -5.72 10.64 14.78
C ALA A 174 -5.51 9.53 15.82
N ILE A 175 -4.51 8.65 15.63
CA ILE A 175 -4.29 7.50 16.51
C ILE A 175 -3.86 7.93 17.91
N THR A 176 -3.03 8.97 18.03
CA THR A 176 -2.61 9.51 19.33
C THR A 176 -3.79 10.14 20.09
N SER A 177 -4.75 10.74 19.39
CA SER A 177 -5.95 11.32 20.01
C SER A 177 -6.82 10.30 20.75
N ILE A 178 -6.73 9.02 20.41
CA ILE A 178 -7.45 7.92 21.09
C ILE A 178 -6.57 7.15 22.09
N GLY A 179 -5.44 7.74 22.52
CA GLY A 179 -4.61 7.24 23.62
C GLY A 179 -3.56 6.20 23.22
N PHE A 180 -3.23 6.09 21.93
CA PHE A 180 -2.01 5.39 21.51
C PHE A 180 -0.79 6.30 21.71
N THR A 181 0.33 5.71 22.11
CA THR A 181 1.62 6.39 22.21
C THR A 181 2.58 5.80 21.18
N MET A 182 3.23 6.66 20.38
CA MET A 182 4.26 6.24 19.43
C MET A 182 5.53 5.82 20.18
N ILE A 183 6.23 4.79 19.70
CA ILE A 183 7.55 4.41 20.27
C ILE A 183 8.68 5.18 19.55
N GLU A 184 9.80 5.40 20.24
CA GLU A 184 10.94 6.16 19.71
C GLU A 184 11.78 5.33 18.72
N GLU A 185 11.83 4.01 18.90
CA GLU A 185 12.63 3.11 18.07
C GLU A 185 12.05 2.94 16.65
N ASP A 186 10.74 3.16 16.50
CA ASP A 186 10.02 3.11 15.24
C ASP A 186 8.75 3.98 15.29
N HIS A 187 8.79 5.12 14.61
CA HIS A 187 7.71 6.11 14.59
C HIS A 187 6.43 5.65 13.87
N CYS A 188 6.45 4.46 13.26
CA CYS A 188 5.27 3.82 12.69
C CYS A 188 4.67 2.73 13.59
N VAL A 189 5.21 2.56 14.81
CA VAL A 189 4.69 1.65 15.82
C VAL A 189 4.11 2.44 16.99
N TYR A 190 2.91 2.03 17.40
CA TYR A 190 2.12 2.69 18.42
C TYR A 190 1.67 1.65 19.45
N VAL A 191 1.64 2.03 20.72
CA VAL A 191 1.20 1.16 21.80
C VAL A 191 0.13 1.87 22.63
N LYS A 192 -0.96 1.18 22.91
CA LYS A 192 -1.99 1.63 23.85
C LYS A 192 -2.05 0.64 25.00
N ARG A 193 -1.89 1.11 26.24
CA ARG A 193 -1.85 0.24 27.43
C ARG A 193 -2.94 0.62 28.42
N SER A 194 -3.41 -0.40 29.12
CA SER A 194 -4.19 -0.33 30.35
C SER A 194 -3.52 -1.22 31.40
N VAL A 195 -4.09 -1.34 32.60
CA VAL A 195 -3.49 -2.11 33.71
C VAL A 195 -3.23 -3.58 33.33
N LYS A 196 -4.11 -4.21 32.55
CA LYS A 196 -4.01 -5.62 32.15
C LYS A 196 -3.94 -5.87 30.65
N ASN A 197 -4.38 -4.89 29.84
CA ASN A 197 -4.52 -5.06 28.41
C ASN A 197 -3.63 -4.08 27.65
N PHE A 198 -3.16 -4.50 26.49
CA PHE A 198 -2.42 -3.64 25.59
C PHE A 198 -2.75 -3.94 24.13
N LEU A 199 -2.54 -2.93 23.28
CA LEU A 199 -2.55 -3.03 21.83
C LEU A 199 -1.21 -2.53 21.30
N ILE A 200 -0.69 -3.22 20.29
CA ILE A 200 0.42 -2.77 19.45
C ILE A 200 -0.16 -2.56 18.05
N LEU A 201 -0.01 -1.37 17.53
CA LEU A 201 -0.39 -1.02 16.17
C LEU A 201 0.87 -0.69 15.37
N SER A 202 0.99 -1.22 14.15
CA SER A 202 2.01 -0.77 13.20
C SER A 202 1.38 -0.32 11.90
N LEU A 203 1.95 0.74 11.31
CA LEU A 203 1.54 1.30 10.03
C LEU A 203 2.65 1.13 8.98
N TYR A 204 2.35 0.37 7.93
CA TYR A 204 3.16 0.33 6.71
C TYR A 204 2.37 0.96 5.57
N VAL A 205 2.54 2.26 5.33
CA VAL A 205 1.87 2.98 4.24
C VAL A 205 0.34 2.77 4.26
N ASP A 206 -0.19 1.76 3.56
CA ASP A 206 -1.60 1.38 3.50
C ASP A 206 -1.98 0.25 4.48
N ASP A 207 -1.03 -0.58 4.89
CA ASP A 207 -1.27 -1.74 5.75
C ASP A 207 -1.18 -1.35 7.24
N ILE A 208 -2.21 -1.70 8.00
CA ILE A 208 -2.24 -1.60 9.46
C ILE A 208 -2.22 -3.00 10.03
N LEU A 209 -1.33 -3.25 10.97
CA LEU A 209 -1.37 -4.44 11.83
C LEU A 209 -1.72 -4.03 13.25
N LEU A 210 -2.65 -4.78 13.83
CA LEU A 210 -3.14 -4.56 15.17
C LEU A 210 -3.03 -5.86 15.95
N ALA A 211 -2.11 -5.87 16.92
CA ALA A 211 -1.89 -6.98 17.84
C ALA A 211 -2.37 -6.62 19.24
N GLY A 212 -2.91 -7.58 19.99
CA GLY A 212 -3.34 -7.31 21.36
C GLY A 212 -3.80 -8.52 22.12
N ASN A 213 -3.92 -8.38 23.45
CA ASN A 213 -4.39 -9.44 24.34
C ASN A 213 -5.88 -9.31 24.72
N ASN A 214 -6.60 -8.37 24.10
CA ASN A 214 -8.01 -8.12 24.41
C ASN A 214 -8.80 -7.82 23.14
N MET A 215 -9.71 -8.74 22.78
CA MET A 215 -10.47 -8.66 21.54
C MET A 215 -11.45 -7.47 21.51
N GLU A 216 -12.01 -7.08 22.66
CA GLU A 216 -12.90 -5.92 22.73
C GLU A 216 -12.15 -4.62 22.37
N MET A 217 -10.94 -4.42 22.91
CA MET A 217 -10.09 -3.29 22.56
C MET A 217 -9.72 -3.27 21.07
N ILE A 218 -9.48 -4.45 20.48
CA ILE A 218 -9.21 -4.59 19.04
C ILE A 218 -10.44 -4.15 18.24
N VAL A 219 -11.62 -4.72 18.51
CA VAL A 219 -12.86 -4.40 17.79
C VAL A 219 -13.22 -2.91 17.91
N VAL A 220 -13.09 -2.32 19.10
CA VAL A 220 -13.34 -0.89 19.31
C VAL A 220 -12.37 -0.05 18.47
N THR A 221 -11.09 -0.42 18.43
CA THR A 221 -10.08 0.30 17.63
C THR A 221 -10.33 0.14 16.13
N GLN A 222 -10.66 -1.06 15.66
CA GLN A 222 -11.00 -1.31 14.25
C GLN A 222 -12.22 -0.50 13.80
N LYS A 223 -13.29 -0.47 14.62
CA LYS A 223 -14.50 0.31 14.33
C LYS A 223 -14.19 1.80 14.25
N TRP A 224 -13.41 2.33 15.20
CA TRP A 224 -13.02 3.74 15.19
C TRP A 224 -12.12 4.10 14.00
N LEU A 225 -11.16 3.23 13.65
CA LEU A 225 -10.34 3.40 12.45
C LEU A 225 -11.21 3.43 11.20
N SER A 226 -12.18 2.53 11.09
CA SER A 226 -13.11 2.44 9.97
C SER A 226 -14.10 3.61 9.89
N SER A 227 -14.42 4.26 11.02
CA SER A 227 -15.23 5.47 11.02
C SER A 227 -14.43 6.74 10.71
N THR A 228 -13.11 6.71 10.92
CA THR A 228 -12.21 7.86 10.72
C THR A 228 -11.59 7.88 9.32
N PHE A 229 -11.35 6.71 8.76
CA PHE A 229 -10.67 6.51 7.49
C PHE A 229 -11.41 5.48 6.64
N GLU A 230 -11.31 5.60 5.31
CA GLU A 230 -11.83 4.57 4.41
C GLU A 230 -10.93 3.34 4.45
N ILE A 231 -11.22 2.43 5.38
CA ILE A 231 -10.41 1.24 5.66
C ILE A 231 -11.23 -0.02 5.36
N LYS A 232 -10.55 -1.03 4.81
CA LYS A 232 -11.08 -2.38 4.67
C LYS A 232 -10.52 -3.25 5.80
N ASP A 233 -11.42 -3.86 6.57
CA ASP A 233 -11.03 -4.92 7.50
C ASP A 233 -10.65 -6.19 6.70
N MET A 234 -9.47 -6.72 6.99
CA MET A 234 -8.93 -7.92 6.35
C MET A 234 -9.06 -9.15 7.26
N GLY A 235 -9.55 -8.98 8.50
CA GLY A 235 -9.67 -10.04 9.49
C GLY A 235 -8.34 -10.40 10.14
N GLU A 236 -8.21 -11.66 10.55
CA GLU A 236 -6.95 -12.21 11.08
C GLU A 236 -5.82 -12.06 10.05
N ALA A 237 -4.63 -11.69 10.52
CA ALA A 237 -3.52 -11.40 9.63
C ALA A 237 -2.95 -12.68 8.99
N GLU A 238 -3.33 -12.94 7.75
CA GLU A 238 -2.75 -14.03 6.94
C GLU A 238 -1.54 -13.58 6.11
N TYR A 239 -1.41 -12.28 5.86
CA TYR A 239 -0.33 -11.71 5.05
C TYR A 239 0.18 -10.40 5.63
N ILE A 240 1.47 -10.15 5.49
CA ILE A 240 2.13 -8.90 5.85
C ILE A 240 3.17 -8.57 4.80
N LEU A 241 3.03 -7.44 4.11
CA LEU A 241 4.02 -6.98 3.13
C LEU A 241 4.39 -8.05 2.06
N GLY A 242 3.40 -8.88 1.68
CA GLY A 242 3.58 -9.98 0.73
C GLY A 242 4.22 -11.25 1.30
N VAL A 243 4.44 -11.31 2.62
CA VAL A 243 4.83 -12.52 3.36
C VAL A 243 3.58 -13.15 3.94
N LYS A 244 3.36 -14.44 3.70
CA LYS A 244 2.29 -15.20 4.33
C LYS A 244 2.65 -15.49 5.78
N ILE A 245 1.71 -15.24 6.68
CA ILE A 245 1.81 -15.56 8.11
C ILE A 245 0.96 -16.81 8.38
N HIS A 246 1.49 -17.72 9.21
CA HIS A 246 0.69 -18.79 9.79
C HIS A 246 1.07 -18.98 11.26
N GLN A 247 0.08 -18.78 12.14
CA GLN A 247 0.21 -18.90 13.58
C GLN A 247 -0.31 -20.26 14.04
N ASP A 248 0.56 -21.08 14.61
CA ASP A 248 0.21 -22.31 15.32
C ASP A 248 0.23 -22.00 16.82
N ARG A 249 -0.95 -21.66 17.36
CA ARG A 249 -1.12 -21.29 18.78
C ARG A 249 -0.78 -22.44 19.71
N SER A 250 -1.06 -23.69 19.31
CA SER A 250 -0.77 -24.88 20.12
C SER A 250 0.73 -25.05 20.39
N LYS A 251 1.57 -24.62 19.44
CA LYS A 251 3.03 -24.68 19.53
C LYS A 251 3.67 -23.32 19.82
N LYS A 252 2.87 -22.26 20.01
CA LYS A 252 3.34 -20.86 20.10
C LYS A 252 4.32 -20.50 18.99
N LEU A 253 4.06 -21.01 17.79
CA LEU A 253 4.93 -20.84 16.63
C LEU A 253 4.23 -19.90 15.65
N LEU A 254 4.96 -18.93 15.11
CA LEU A 254 4.53 -18.14 13.97
C LEU A 254 5.52 -18.33 12.83
N SER A 255 5.01 -18.82 11.70
CA SER A 255 5.81 -19.10 10.50
C SER A 255 5.56 -18.03 9.44
N LEU A 256 6.64 -17.71 8.71
CA LEU A 256 6.65 -16.74 7.63
C LEU A 256 7.00 -17.47 6.33
N SER A 257 6.17 -17.31 5.29
CA SER A 257 6.39 -17.93 3.99
C SER A 257 6.32 -16.91 2.85
N GLN A 258 7.28 -16.98 1.94
CA GLN A 258 7.30 -16.22 0.69
C GLN A 258 7.17 -17.13 -0.54
N GLU A 259 6.55 -18.30 -0.38
CA GLU A 259 6.41 -19.31 -1.43
C GLU A 259 5.89 -18.73 -2.76
N THR A 260 4.89 -17.85 -2.70
CA THR A 260 4.31 -17.20 -3.90
C THR A 260 5.32 -16.31 -4.62
N TYR A 261 6.17 -15.58 -3.89
CA TYR A 261 7.22 -14.76 -4.47
C TYR A 261 8.32 -15.62 -5.10
N ILE A 262 8.74 -16.66 -4.40
CA ILE A 262 9.73 -17.63 -4.88
C ILE A 262 9.24 -18.28 -6.18
N LYS A 263 8.00 -18.77 -6.22
CA LYS A 263 7.37 -19.34 -7.42
C LYS A 263 7.38 -18.35 -8.58
N ARG A 264 7.01 -17.09 -8.35
CA ARG A 264 7.07 -16.02 -9.36
C ARG A 264 8.48 -15.78 -9.90
N ILE A 265 9.51 -15.82 -9.06
CA ILE A 265 10.90 -15.68 -9.49
C ILE A 265 11.31 -16.87 -10.35
N ILE A 266 11.01 -18.09 -9.90
CA ILE A 266 11.32 -19.33 -10.63
C ILE A 266 10.68 -19.31 -12.02
N GLU A 267 9.41 -18.91 -12.12
CA GLU A 267 8.70 -18.76 -13.39
C GLU A 267 9.35 -17.69 -14.28
N ARG A 268 9.59 -16.49 -13.73
CA ARG A 268 10.17 -15.35 -14.47
C ARG A 268 11.52 -15.69 -15.09
N PHE A 269 12.37 -16.40 -14.35
CA PHE A 269 13.71 -16.78 -14.82
C PHE A 269 13.76 -18.18 -15.44
N ARG A 270 12.61 -18.83 -15.65
CA ARG A 270 12.49 -20.17 -16.23
C ARG A 270 13.32 -21.23 -15.50
N MET A 271 13.45 -21.10 -14.18
CA MET A 271 14.26 -21.96 -13.31
C MET A 271 13.47 -23.17 -12.78
N HIS A 272 12.47 -23.67 -13.52
CA HIS A 272 11.61 -24.77 -13.07
C HIS A 272 12.37 -26.09 -12.81
N ASN A 273 13.57 -26.23 -13.39
CA ASN A 273 14.46 -27.36 -13.19
C ASN A 273 15.63 -27.05 -12.23
N ALA A 274 15.61 -25.90 -11.54
CA ALA A 274 16.66 -25.58 -10.57
C ALA A 274 16.50 -26.45 -9.31
N ASN A 275 17.61 -27.03 -8.86
CA ASN A 275 17.61 -27.87 -7.66
C ASN A 275 17.35 -26.99 -6.42
N PRO A 276 16.44 -27.39 -5.52
CA PRO A 276 16.31 -26.74 -4.23
C PRO A 276 17.61 -26.91 -3.45
N VAL A 277 18.13 -25.82 -2.91
CA VAL A 277 19.28 -25.82 -2.00
C VAL A 277 18.77 -25.40 -0.63
N ASP A 278 19.06 -26.19 0.39
CA ASP A 278 18.71 -25.85 1.77
C ASP A 278 19.46 -24.57 2.17
N THR A 279 18.70 -23.51 2.41
CA THR A 279 19.25 -22.30 3.02
C THR A 279 19.46 -22.60 4.49
N HIS A 280 20.68 -22.47 5.00
CA HIS A 280 20.97 -22.62 6.43
C HIS A 280 20.32 -21.48 7.23
N GLY A 281 19.02 -21.57 7.47
CA GLY A 281 18.33 -20.78 8.48
C GLY A 281 18.65 -21.40 9.83
N GLN A 282 19.48 -20.73 10.64
CA GLN A 282 19.65 -21.08 12.05
C GLN A 282 18.27 -21.24 12.68
N LYS A 283 18.04 -22.42 13.28
CA LYS A 283 16.96 -22.63 14.25
C LYS A 283 17.16 -21.63 15.40
N LEU A 284 16.59 -20.44 15.27
CA LEU A 284 16.41 -19.55 16.40
C LEU A 284 15.15 -20.00 17.12
N CYS A 285 15.34 -20.27 18.42
CA CYS A 285 14.36 -20.70 19.43
C CYS A 285 14.15 -22.21 19.53
N SER A 286 15.04 -22.85 20.29
CA SER A 286 14.71 -23.93 21.24
C SER A 286 14.51 -23.33 22.62
#